data_AF-A0A124IVA8-F1
#
_entry.id   AF-A0A124IVA8-F1
#
_cell.length_a   1.000
_cell.length_b   1.000
_cell.length_c   1.000
_cell.angle_alpha   90.00
_cell.angle_beta   90.00
_cell.angle_gamma   90.00
#
_symmetry.space_group_name_H-M   'P 1'
#
loop_
_entity.id
_entity.type
_entity.pdbx_description
1 polymer ?
#
loop_
_entity_poly.entity_id
_entity_poly.type
_entity_poly.pdbx_seq_one_letter_code
_entity_poly.pdbx_strand_id
1 'polypeptide(L)'
;SLHACRSTLEDPPTTILGVIKVILYLLVAIGLMAVVFIPRNFSGLPGGFLPYGLVGVFMAIPYGMFAFGGVRVIPDFAEEMRNPHRDLPLGIILVVVLQLLVYILFSVVFVGAIDWSRLNVTPGQWPSLSFIRKTNPFLYLSSLYGVSLVFIVTTIVAIIGPFVVGYIYLGGGTRILFAMGRSGYVPNLMKFIHEKYAIPYWALITFGIIGILLALLTAPIPSIYGLIDDAVVAGYLGFLTNPVAMIVNRRQGVPVRFRLPGGFWIGLIAFIGASYITYWSGWPAVPYAVAFVFVASAIFGAIYRVRQNFTNAIWYVIYMLILMFMTYIGQTAGGPTPILKFPWDMVTVTVLAIVFYIWGIYSGLPNIRNTTSEVVNRHALI
;
A
#
# COMPACT_ATOMS: atom_id res chain seq x y z
N SER A 1 7.32 -1.11 35.93
CA SER A 1 6.33 -0.19 35.34
C SER A 1 5.62 -0.76 34.10
N LEU A 2 6.23 -1.63 33.28
CA LEU A 2 5.60 -2.23 32.08
C LEU A 2 4.39 -3.17 32.34
N HIS A 3 4.24 -3.73 33.55
CA HIS A 3 3.10 -4.59 33.88
C HIS A 3 1.80 -3.84 34.19
N ALA A 4 1.86 -2.59 34.66
CA ALA A 4 0.67 -1.78 34.94
C ALA A 4 0.01 -1.21 33.68
N CYS A 5 0.72 -1.19 32.54
CA CYS A 5 0.20 -0.73 31.25
C CYS A 5 -0.49 -1.85 30.44
N ARG A 6 -0.35 -3.11 30.85
CA ARG A 6 -0.94 -4.26 30.15
C ARG A 6 -2.45 -4.41 30.35
N SER A 7 -2.99 -3.90 31.45
CA SER A 7 -4.42 -4.03 31.79
C SER A 7 -5.32 -2.97 31.17
N THR A 8 -4.75 -1.94 30.53
CA THR A 8 -5.50 -0.86 29.84
C THR A 8 -5.55 -1.01 28.33
N LEU A 9 -4.98 -2.09 27.77
CA LEU A 9 -4.88 -2.35 26.32
C LEU A 9 -6.00 -3.26 25.79
N GLU A 10 -7.15 -3.31 26.46
CA GLU A 10 -8.38 -3.50 25.71
C GLU A 10 -8.72 -2.09 25.25
N ASP A 11 -8.43 -1.74 24.00
CA ASP A 11 -8.92 -0.50 23.40
C ASP A 11 -10.32 -0.79 22.81
N PRO A 12 -11.41 -0.63 23.58
CA PRO A 12 -12.74 -0.64 22.99
C PRO A 12 -12.91 0.37 21.84
N PRO A 13 -12.29 1.58 21.80
CA PRO A 13 -12.64 2.55 20.78
C PRO A 13 -12.24 2.14 19.36
N THR A 14 -11.06 1.56 19.13
CA THR A 14 -10.60 1.22 17.77
C THR A 14 -11.39 0.06 17.17
N THR A 15 -11.70 -0.94 17.98
CA THR A 15 -12.53 -2.08 17.57
C THR A 15 -13.96 -1.63 17.28
N ILE A 16 -14.55 -0.79 18.14
CA ILE A 16 -15.88 -0.23 17.93
C ILE A 16 -15.95 0.58 16.63
N LEU A 17 -14.97 1.45 16.37
CA LEU A 17 -14.90 2.22 15.13
C LEU A 17 -14.80 1.31 13.90
N GLY A 18 -14.02 0.22 13.99
CA GLY A 18 -13.91 -0.77 12.94
C GLY A 18 -15.26 -1.45 12.64
N VAL A 19 -15.97 -1.91 13.67
CA VAL A 19 -17.28 -2.56 13.54
C VAL A 19 -18.32 -1.59 12.96
N ILE A 20 -18.40 -0.36 13.50
CA ILE A 20 -19.30 0.67 12.98
C ILE A 20 -19.02 0.91 11.49
N LYS A 21 -17.76 1.06 11.10
CA LYS A 21 -17.35 1.27 9.71
C LYS A 21 -17.82 0.15 8.80
N VAL A 22 -17.66 -1.12 9.21
CA VAL A 22 -18.15 -2.29 8.45
C VAL A 22 -19.67 -2.27 8.33
N ILE A 23 -20.40 -1.98 9.41
CA ILE A 23 -21.86 -1.86 9.38
C ILE A 23 -22.29 -0.78 8.40
N LEU A 24 -21.66 0.40 8.43
CA LEU A 24 -21.99 1.49 7.50
C LEU A 24 -21.73 1.08 6.04
N TYR A 25 -20.64 0.37 5.74
CA TYR A 25 -20.39 -0.15 4.41
C TYR A 25 -21.47 -1.14 3.95
N LEU A 26 -21.88 -2.06 4.83
CA LEU A 26 -22.94 -3.02 4.53
C LEU A 26 -24.29 -2.31 4.32
N LEU A 27 -24.60 -1.28 5.11
CA LEU A 27 -25.82 -0.48 4.94
C LEU A 27 -25.86 0.24 3.59
N VAL A 28 -24.73 0.80 3.12
CA VAL A 28 -24.65 1.42 1.78
C VAL A 28 -24.90 0.38 0.69
N ALA A 29 -24.18 -0.74 0.75
CA ALA A 29 -24.27 -1.80 -0.25
C ALA A 29 -25.66 -2.43 -0.32
N ILE A 30 -26.19 -2.89 0.82
CA ILE A 30 -27.50 -3.55 0.91
C ILE A 30 -28.62 -2.54 0.63
N GLY A 31 -28.52 -1.32 1.17
CA GLY A 31 -29.53 -0.29 0.98
C GLY A 31 -29.71 0.11 -0.49
N LEU A 32 -28.61 0.24 -1.24
CA LEU A 32 -28.70 0.52 -2.68
C LEU A 32 -29.24 -0.70 -3.45
N MET A 33 -28.74 -1.90 -3.13
CA MET A 33 -29.17 -3.15 -3.78
C MET A 33 -30.67 -3.43 -3.58
N ALA A 34 -31.22 -3.09 -2.42
CA ALA A 34 -32.64 -3.26 -2.12
C ALA A 34 -33.55 -2.37 -2.98
N VAL A 35 -33.05 -1.21 -3.43
CA VAL A 35 -33.80 -0.28 -4.29
C VAL A 35 -33.58 -0.59 -5.76
N VAL A 36 -32.33 -0.88 -6.14
CA VAL A 36 -31.96 -1.14 -7.53
C VAL A 36 -30.94 -2.27 -7.62
N PHE A 37 -31.33 -3.31 -8.33
CA PHE A 37 -30.43 -4.37 -8.74
C PHE A 37 -30.92 -4.93 -10.07
N ILE A 38 -30.07 -4.87 -11.09
CA ILE A 38 -30.37 -5.24 -12.48
C ILE A 38 -29.49 -6.44 -12.84
N PRO A 39 -29.98 -7.69 -12.64
CA PRO A 39 -29.19 -8.90 -12.87
C PRO A 39 -28.69 -9.05 -14.32
N ARG A 40 -29.39 -8.45 -15.29
CA ARG A 40 -29.02 -8.46 -16.71
C ARG A 40 -27.63 -7.87 -16.96
N ASN A 41 -27.12 -7.00 -16.08
CA ASN A 41 -25.77 -6.45 -16.21
C ASN A 41 -24.65 -7.49 -16.07
N PHE A 42 -24.92 -8.67 -15.52
CA PHE A 42 -23.90 -9.72 -15.32
C PHE A 42 -23.80 -10.71 -16.48
N SER A 43 -24.83 -10.86 -17.29
CA SER A 43 -24.88 -11.86 -18.38
C SER A 43 -25.38 -11.33 -19.72
N GLY A 44 -25.94 -10.12 -19.75
CA GLY A 44 -26.62 -9.56 -20.93
C GLY A 44 -25.88 -8.42 -21.64
N LEU A 45 -24.63 -8.13 -21.26
CA LEU A 45 -23.84 -7.03 -21.84
C LEU A 45 -22.89 -7.51 -22.95
N PRO A 46 -22.65 -6.69 -23.98
CA PRO A 46 -21.63 -6.96 -25.01
C PRO A 46 -20.25 -7.21 -24.39
N GLY A 47 -19.55 -8.24 -24.86
CA GLY A 47 -18.22 -8.62 -24.35
C GLY A 47 -18.23 -9.52 -23.10
N GLY A 48 -19.39 -9.83 -22.53
CA GLY A 48 -19.51 -10.78 -21.42
C GLY A 48 -18.81 -10.31 -20.14
N PHE A 49 -18.26 -11.26 -19.37
CA PHE A 49 -17.61 -10.98 -18.07
C PHE A 49 -16.26 -10.26 -18.19
N LEU A 50 -15.53 -10.46 -19.29
CA LEU A 50 -14.21 -9.86 -19.54
C LEU A 50 -14.21 -9.08 -20.87
N PRO A 51 -14.96 -7.97 -20.98
CA PRO A 51 -15.10 -7.23 -22.23
C PRO A 51 -13.76 -6.65 -22.75
N TYR A 52 -12.76 -6.49 -21.87
CA TYR A 52 -11.42 -6.00 -22.19
C TYR A 52 -10.32 -7.08 -22.06
N GLY A 53 -10.71 -8.35 -21.90
CA GLY A 53 -9.78 -9.46 -21.67
C GLY A 53 -8.92 -9.30 -20.42
N LEU A 54 -7.86 -10.11 -20.32
CA LEU A 54 -6.94 -10.10 -19.17
C LEU A 54 -6.13 -8.81 -19.07
N VAL A 55 -5.82 -8.16 -20.21
CA VAL A 55 -5.11 -6.88 -20.22
C VAL A 55 -5.90 -5.81 -19.44
N GLY A 56 -7.21 -5.73 -19.64
CA GLY A 56 -8.06 -4.82 -18.87
C GLY A 56 -8.10 -5.15 -17.38
N VAL A 57 -8.03 -6.44 -17.02
CA VAL A 57 -7.92 -6.86 -15.60
C VAL A 57 -6.63 -6.33 -15.00
N PHE A 58 -5.49 -6.55 -15.65
CA PHE A 58 -4.18 -6.10 -15.16
C PHE A 58 -4.09 -4.57 -15.04
N MET A 59 -4.63 -3.84 -16.03
CA MET A 59 -4.71 -2.38 -15.98
C MET A 59 -5.61 -1.85 -14.86
N ALA A 60 -6.57 -2.65 -14.37
CA ALA A 60 -7.45 -2.26 -13.27
C ALA A 60 -6.85 -2.53 -11.87
N ILE A 61 -5.86 -3.43 -11.77
CA ILE A 61 -5.27 -3.85 -10.48
C ILE A 61 -4.73 -2.68 -9.64
N PRO A 62 -3.97 -1.71 -10.18
CA PRO A 62 -3.41 -0.61 -9.38
C PRO A 62 -4.46 0.18 -8.61
N TYR A 63 -5.60 0.47 -9.25
CA TYR A 63 -6.73 1.17 -8.62
C TYR A 63 -7.30 0.38 -7.45
N GLY A 64 -7.31 -0.96 -7.55
CA GLY A 64 -7.68 -1.85 -6.45
C GLY A 64 -6.61 -1.93 -5.37
N MET A 65 -5.32 -1.80 -5.69
CA MET A 65 -4.24 -1.97 -4.71
C MET A 65 -4.18 -0.86 -3.66
N PHE A 66 -4.58 0.36 -3.99
CA PHE A 66 -4.72 1.42 -2.98
C PHE A 66 -5.63 0.98 -1.84
N ALA A 67 -6.75 0.35 -2.19
CA ALA A 67 -7.70 -0.17 -1.23
C ALA A 67 -7.02 -1.16 -0.26
N PHE A 68 -6.15 -2.06 -0.75
CA PHE A 68 -5.43 -3.08 0.06
C PHE A 68 -4.21 -2.55 0.82
N GLY A 69 -3.87 -1.28 0.67
CA GLY A 69 -2.72 -0.67 1.35
C GLY A 69 -2.77 -0.73 2.88
N GLY A 70 -3.96 -0.85 3.49
CA GLY A 70 -4.17 -0.86 4.94
C GLY A 70 -3.48 -2.01 5.69
N VAL A 71 -3.28 -3.15 5.02
CA VAL A 71 -2.69 -4.36 5.61
C VAL A 71 -1.30 -4.11 6.19
N ARG A 72 -0.54 -3.16 5.61
CA ARG A 72 0.83 -2.85 6.03
C ARG A 72 0.95 -2.26 7.43
N VAL A 73 -0.13 -1.70 7.97
CA VAL A 73 -0.10 -1.07 9.30
C VAL A 73 -0.08 -2.13 10.39
N ILE A 74 -0.55 -3.35 10.13
CA ILE A 74 -0.63 -4.41 11.14
C ILE A 74 0.78 -4.79 11.67
N PRO A 75 1.80 -5.02 10.81
CA PRO A 75 3.19 -5.22 11.28
C PRO A 75 3.78 -4.04 12.06
N ASP A 76 3.36 -2.80 11.82
CA ASP A 76 3.90 -1.62 12.53
C ASP A 76 3.60 -1.69 14.03
N PHE A 77 2.54 -2.40 14.43
CA PHE A 77 2.13 -2.63 15.81
C PHE A 77 2.60 -3.98 16.38
N ALA A 78 3.45 -4.71 15.67
CA ALA A 78 3.86 -6.06 16.08
C ALA A 78 4.57 -6.11 17.44
N GLU A 79 5.28 -5.06 17.85
CA GLU A 79 5.94 -4.98 19.18
C GLU A 79 4.94 -4.87 20.34
N GLU A 80 3.72 -4.43 20.08
CA GLU A 80 2.66 -4.20 21.09
C GLU A 80 1.66 -5.35 21.18
N MET A 81 1.71 -6.30 20.24
CA MET A 81 0.82 -7.46 20.23
C MET A 81 1.09 -8.38 21.43
N ARG A 82 0.01 -8.91 22.04
CA ARG A 82 0.09 -9.88 23.13
C ARG A 82 0.75 -11.19 22.66
N ASN A 83 0.34 -11.70 21.50
CA ASN A 83 0.95 -12.88 20.88
C ASN A 83 1.27 -12.62 19.39
N PRO A 84 2.40 -11.96 19.08
CA PRO A 84 2.75 -11.62 17.70
C PRO A 84 2.87 -12.84 16.78
N HIS A 85 3.20 -14.02 17.31
CA HIS A 85 3.34 -15.26 16.52
C HIS A 85 2.03 -15.74 15.92
N ARG A 86 0.92 -15.50 16.62
CA ARG A 86 -0.42 -15.92 16.21
C ARG A 86 -1.20 -14.74 15.62
N ASP A 87 -1.18 -13.60 16.31
CA ASP A 87 -2.08 -12.48 16.05
C ASP A 87 -1.69 -11.72 14.78
N LEU A 88 -0.39 -11.60 14.49
CA LEU A 88 0.11 -10.94 13.28
C LEU A 88 -0.33 -11.67 11.99
N PRO A 89 -0.04 -12.98 11.80
CA PRO A 89 -0.45 -13.67 10.58
C PRO A 89 -1.97 -13.78 10.46
N LEU A 90 -2.70 -14.05 11.56
CA LEU A 90 -4.15 -14.09 11.54
C LEU A 90 -4.76 -12.73 11.19
N GLY A 91 -4.24 -11.65 11.76
CA GLY A 91 -4.70 -10.29 11.48
C GLY A 91 -4.53 -9.92 10.01
N ILE A 92 -3.36 -10.23 9.42
CA ILE A 92 -3.10 -10.00 8.00
C ILE A 92 -4.10 -10.77 7.12
N ILE A 93 -4.27 -12.08 7.35
CA ILE A 93 -5.19 -12.92 6.56
C ILE A 93 -6.63 -12.44 6.70
N LEU A 94 -7.08 -12.18 7.93
CA LEU A 94 -8.44 -11.75 8.21
C LEU A 94 -8.76 -10.42 7.53
N VAL A 95 -7.85 -9.44 7.61
CA VAL A 95 -8.04 -8.15 6.95
C VAL A 95 -8.09 -8.32 5.44
N VAL A 96 -7.17 -9.09 4.84
CA VAL A 96 -7.18 -9.33 3.38
C VAL A 96 -8.49 -9.98 2.92
N VAL A 97 -8.96 -11.02 3.63
CA VAL A 97 -10.18 -11.74 3.27
C VAL A 97 -11.42 -10.88 3.46
N LEU A 98 -11.59 -10.25 4.62
CA LEU A 98 -12.75 -9.39 4.88
C LEU A 98 -12.81 -8.23 3.90
N GLN A 99 -11.66 -7.64 3.60
CA GLN A 99 -11.54 -6.57 2.64
C GLN A 99 -11.91 -7.02 1.23
N LEU A 100 -11.41 -8.19 0.79
CA LEU A 100 -11.77 -8.78 -0.49
C LEU A 100 -13.28 -8.95 -0.63
N LEU A 101 -13.94 -9.48 0.41
CA LEU A 101 -15.40 -9.67 0.42
C LEU A 101 -16.15 -8.34 0.30
N VAL A 102 -15.74 -7.30 1.04
CA VAL A 102 -16.36 -5.98 0.96
C VAL A 102 -16.19 -5.36 -0.42
N TYR A 103 -15.00 -5.44 -1.03
CA TYR A 103 -14.80 -4.89 -2.37
C TYR A 103 -15.56 -5.66 -3.44
N ILE A 104 -15.62 -6.99 -3.38
CA ILE A 104 -16.46 -7.79 -4.27
C ILE A 104 -17.92 -7.37 -4.14
N LEU A 105 -18.42 -7.22 -2.90
CA LEU A 105 -19.78 -6.75 -2.64
C LEU A 105 -20.03 -5.39 -3.31
N PHE A 106 -19.15 -4.41 -3.11
CA PHE A 106 -19.30 -3.09 -3.71
C PHE A 106 -19.21 -3.12 -5.25
N SER A 107 -18.33 -3.95 -5.83
CA SER A 107 -18.26 -4.15 -7.28
C SER A 107 -19.56 -4.75 -7.83
N VAL A 108 -20.13 -5.75 -7.16
CA VAL A 108 -21.42 -6.36 -7.52
C VAL A 108 -22.57 -5.35 -7.40
N VAL A 109 -22.64 -4.58 -6.32
CA VAL A 109 -23.67 -3.55 -6.13
C VAL A 109 -23.55 -2.49 -7.21
N PHE A 110 -22.33 -2.01 -7.50
CA PHE A 110 -22.11 -1.00 -8.53
C PHE A 110 -22.60 -1.49 -9.89
N VAL A 111 -22.12 -2.66 -10.35
CA VAL A 111 -22.55 -3.25 -11.63
C VAL A 111 -24.06 -3.49 -11.65
N GLY A 112 -24.64 -4.00 -10.57
CA GLY A 112 -26.08 -4.22 -10.44
C GLY A 112 -26.93 -2.94 -10.44
N ALA A 113 -26.38 -1.81 -10.00
CA ALA A 113 -27.11 -0.55 -9.90
C ALA A 113 -27.04 0.33 -11.17
N ILE A 114 -26.28 -0.06 -12.21
CA ILE A 114 -26.20 0.69 -13.47
C ILE A 114 -27.46 0.48 -14.32
N ASP A 115 -28.30 1.51 -14.42
CA ASP A 115 -29.36 1.60 -15.43
C ASP A 115 -28.85 2.40 -16.63
N TRP A 116 -28.44 1.67 -17.67
CA TRP A 116 -27.90 2.24 -18.90
C TRP A 116 -28.83 3.26 -19.58
N SER A 117 -30.15 3.03 -19.52
CA SER A 117 -31.14 3.91 -20.12
C SER A 117 -31.27 5.22 -19.35
N ARG A 118 -31.34 5.16 -18.02
CA ARG A 118 -31.39 6.38 -17.18
C ARG A 118 -30.13 7.21 -17.28
N LEU A 119 -28.99 6.58 -17.54
CA LEU A 119 -27.70 7.25 -17.72
C LEU A 119 -27.49 7.79 -19.14
N ASN A 120 -28.39 7.52 -20.10
CA ASN A 120 -28.22 7.82 -21.52
C ASN A 120 -26.90 7.26 -22.09
N VAL A 121 -26.52 6.04 -21.68
CA VAL A 121 -25.31 5.35 -22.14
C VAL A 121 -25.69 4.02 -22.77
N THR A 122 -25.05 3.67 -23.89
CA THR A 122 -25.29 2.38 -24.54
C THR A 122 -24.85 1.22 -23.63
N PRO A 123 -25.65 0.15 -23.46
CA PRO A 123 -25.29 -0.98 -22.62
C PRO A 123 -23.90 -1.56 -22.94
N GLY A 124 -23.06 -1.67 -21.91
CA GLY A 124 -21.69 -2.22 -22.04
C GLY A 124 -20.62 -1.19 -22.43
N GLN A 125 -20.97 0.07 -22.72
CA GLN A 125 -19.99 1.14 -22.92
C GLN A 125 -19.45 1.68 -21.60
N TRP A 126 -18.71 0.84 -20.86
CA TRP A 126 -18.08 1.19 -19.59
C TRP A 126 -17.24 2.49 -19.59
N PRO A 127 -16.48 2.84 -20.64
CA PRO A 127 -15.65 4.06 -20.62
C PRO A 127 -16.50 5.33 -20.58
N SER A 128 -17.75 5.26 -21.10
CA SER A 128 -18.71 6.36 -21.05
C SER A 128 -19.21 6.66 -19.63
N LEU A 129 -18.98 5.77 -18.65
CA LEU A 129 -19.31 5.99 -17.24
C LEU A 129 -18.23 6.81 -16.50
N SER A 130 -17.19 7.30 -17.19
CA SER A 130 -16.08 8.05 -16.58
C SER A 130 -16.52 9.33 -15.85
N PHE A 131 -17.69 9.90 -16.16
CA PHE A 131 -18.26 11.04 -15.43
C PHE A 131 -18.63 10.67 -13.99
N ILE A 132 -19.05 9.43 -13.73
CA ILE A 132 -19.38 8.94 -12.39
C ILE A 132 -18.13 9.00 -11.50
N ARG A 133 -16.95 8.73 -12.05
CA ARG A 133 -15.65 8.78 -11.34
C ARG A 133 -15.31 10.17 -10.80
N LYS A 134 -15.89 11.25 -11.35
CA LYS A 134 -15.66 12.62 -10.86
C LYS A 134 -16.25 12.84 -9.46
N THR A 135 -17.17 11.97 -9.04
CA THR A 135 -17.81 11.96 -7.73
C THR A 135 -17.68 10.56 -7.12
N ASN A 136 -18.10 10.39 -5.86
CA ASN A 136 -18.31 9.05 -5.32
C ASN A 136 -19.46 8.35 -6.09
N PRO A 137 -19.25 7.15 -6.66
CA PRO A 137 -20.24 6.46 -7.46
C PRO A 137 -21.54 6.13 -6.69
N PHE A 138 -21.43 5.81 -5.40
CA PHE A 138 -22.59 5.49 -4.57
C PHE A 138 -23.38 6.75 -4.18
N LEU A 139 -22.72 7.91 -4.02
CA LEU A 139 -23.43 9.19 -3.88
C LEU A 139 -24.18 9.56 -5.16
N TYR A 140 -23.54 9.37 -6.31
CA TYR A 140 -24.18 9.64 -7.60
C TYR A 140 -25.40 8.75 -7.82
N LEU A 141 -25.25 7.42 -7.64
CA LEU A 141 -26.34 6.47 -7.83
C LEU A 141 -27.46 6.67 -6.80
N SER A 142 -27.13 6.87 -5.52
CA SER A 142 -28.17 7.13 -4.50
C SER A 142 -28.96 8.41 -4.78
N SER A 143 -28.31 9.46 -5.30
CA SER A 143 -29.00 10.67 -5.76
C SER A 143 -29.89 10.39 -6.99
N LEU A 144 -29.37 9.69 -8.00
CA LEU A 144 -30.11 9.33 -9.22
C LEU A 144 -31.39 8.53 -8.92
N TYR A 145 -31.34 7.64 -7.93
CA TYR A 145 -32.49 6.82 -7.51
C TYR A 145 -33.31 7.41 -6.36
N GLY A 146 -32.94 8.59 -5.83
CA GLY A 146 -33.68 9.25 -4.75
C GLY A 146 -33.59 8.55 -3.38
N VAL A 147 -32.51 7.81 -3.11
CA VAL A 147 -32.35 7.01 -1.89
C VAL A 147 -31.63 7.83 -0.81
N SER A 148 -32.36 8.73 -0.15
CA SER A 148 -31.82 9.70 0.81
C SER A 148 -31.02 9.06 1.95
N LEU A 149 -31.47 7.92 2.50
CA LEU A 149 -30.75 7.23 3.57
C LEU A 149 -29.37 6.75 3.11
N VAL A 150 -29.29 6.09 1.95
CA VAL A 150 -28.02 5.62 1.37
C VAL A 150 -27.11 6.81 1.05
N PHE A 151 -27.66 7.91 0.54
CA PHE A 151 -26.91 9.13 0.28
C PHE A 151 -26.28 9.68 1.57
N ILE A 152 -27.06 9.81 2.65
CA ILE A 152 -26.59 10.31 3.96
C ILE A 152 -25.51 9.38 4.52
N VAL A 153 -25.77 8.07 4.58
CA VAL A 153 -24.81 7.08 5.13
C VAL A 153 -23.53 7.08 4.30
N THR A 154 -23.61 7.11 2.97
CA THR A 154 -22.44 7.17 2.09
C THR A 154 -21.64 8.44 2.32
N THR A 155 -22.31 9.57 2.57
CA THR A 155 -21.65 10.85 2.87
C THR A 155 -20.90 10.79 4.21
N ILE A 156 -21.53 10.23 5.25
CA ILE A 156 -20.90 10.00 6.56
C ILE A 156 -19.65 9.13 6.39
N VAL A 157 -19.76 8.03 5.65
CA VAL A 157 -18.65 7.12 5.37
C VAL A 157 -17.53 7.81 4.59
N ALA A 158 -17.87 8.63 3.59
CA ALA A 158 -16.89 9.36 2.78
C ALA A 158 -16.09 10.39 3.59
N ILE A 159 -16.68 10.96 4.66
CA ILE A 159 -16.03 11.94 5.54
C ILE A 159 -15.24 11.23 6.65
N ILE A 160 -15.87 10.30 7.37
CA ILE A 160 -15.26 9.62 8.52
C ILE A 160 -14.20 8.62 8.09
N GLY A 161 -14.40 7.96 6.94
CA GLY A 161 -13.52 6.91 6.43
C GLY A 161 -12.06 7.36 6.31
N PRO A 162 -11.75 8.43 5.55
CA PRO A 162 -10.40 8.97 5.45
C PRO A 162 -9.82 9.43 6.79
N PHE A 163 -10.64 10.00 7.69
CA PHE A 163 -10.18 10.41 9.02
C PHE A 163 -9.69 9.22 9.85
N VAL A 164 -10.47 8.13 9.91
CA VAL A 164 -10.08 6.90 10.64
C VAL A 164 -8.84 6.27 10.01
N VAL A 165 -8.73 6.27 8.68
CA VAL A 165 -7.52 5.81 7.98
C VAL A 165 -6.33 6.68 8.38
N GLY A 166 -6.43 8.01 8.31
CA GLY A 166 -5.37 8.93 8.72
C GLY A 166 -4.93 8.71 10.17
N TYR A 167 -5.88 8.53 11.10
CA TYR A 167 -5.60 8.21 12.50
C TYR A 167 -4.77 6.92 12.66
N ILE A 168 -5.16 5.83 11.99
CA ILE A 168 -4.45 4.55 12.03
C ILE A 168 -3.03 4.69 11.43
N TYR A 169 -2.90 5.40 10.30
CA TYR A 169 -1.62 5.59 9.63
C TYR A 169 -0.68 6.54 10.39
N LEU A 170 -1.20 7.55 11.10
CA LEU A 170 -0.42 8.36 12.04
C LEU A 170 0.16 7.47 13.15
N GLY A 171 -0.65 6.56 13.69
CA GLY A 171 -0.20 5.57 14.67
C GLY A 171 0.92 4.68 14.16
N GLY A 172 0.75 4.08 12.98
CA GLY A 172 1.77 3.21 12.35
C GLY A 172 3.04 3.97 11.98
N GLY A 173 2.90 5.11 11.29
CA GLY A 173 4.01 5.96 10.86
C GLY A 173 4.88 6.47 11.99
N THR A 174 4.27 6.81 13.12
CA THR A 174 4.99 7.19 14.35
C THR A 174 5.92 6.07 14.82
N ARG A 175 5.47 4.81 14.77
CA ARG A 175 6.25 3.64 15.21
C ARG A 175 7.41 3.36 14.26
N ILE A 176 7.21 3.59 12.96
CA ILE A 176 8.29 3.49 11.96
C ILE A 176 9.38 4.54 12.26
N LEU A 177 9.01 5.81 12.44
CA LEU A 177 9.98 6.87 12.77
C LEU A 177 10.69 6.61 14.10
N PHE A 178 9.97 6.12 15.10
CA PHE A 178 10.55 5.69 16.38
C PHE A 178 11.59 4.59 16.19
N ALA A 179 11.28 3.55 15.41
CA ALA A 179 12.21 2.46 15.10
C ALA A 179 13.44 2.95 14.31
N MET A 180 13.25 3.88 13.36
CA MET A 180 14.35 4.53 12.65
C MET A 180 15.25 5.33 13.62
N GLY A 181 14.66 6.00 14.62
CA GLY A 181 15.39 6.75 15.65
C GLY A 181 16.20 5.84 16.57
N ARG A 182 15.67 4.66 16.94
CA ARG A 182 16.42 3.63 17.67
C ARG A 182 17.59 3.07 16.85
N SER A 183 17.44 3.03 15.53
CA SER A 183 18.44 2.51 14.59
C SER A 183 19.48 3.57 14.17
N GLY A 184 19.36 4.82 14.64
CA GLY A 184 20.30 5.90 14.33
C GLY A 184 20.15 6.51 12.94
N TYR A 185 19.08 6.20 12.20
CA TYR A 185 18.84 6.73 10.86
C TYR A 185 18.23 8.14 10.86
N VAL A 186 17.50 8.50 11.90
CA VAL A 186 16.87 9.83 12.09
C VAL A 186 17.30 10.38 13.45
N PRO A 187 17.04 11.67 13.77
CA PRO A 187 17.56 12.30 14.98
C PRO A 187 17.10 11.54 16.23
N ASN A 188 17.97 11.52 17.24
CA ASN A 188 17.69 10.90 18.53
C ASN A 188 16.41 11.41 19.21
N LEU A 189 15.85 12.55 18.76
CA LEU A 189 14.58 13.03 19.26
C LEU A 189 13.43 12.05 19.01
N MET A 190 13.46 11.32 17.89
CA MET A 190 12.38 10.43 17.47
C MET A 190 12.21 9.20 18.36
N LYS A 191 13.23 8.85 19.16
CA LYS A 191 13.17 7.72 20.11
C LYS A 191 12.71 8.11 21.51
N PHE A 192 12.45 9.38 21.81
CA PHE A 192 11.93 9.77 23.13
C PHE A 192 10.46 9.41 23.27
N ILE A 193 10.13 8.71 24.35
CA ILE A 193 8.78 8.33 24.72
C ILE A 193 8.28 9.30 25.80
N HIS A 194 7.09 9.85 25.60
CA HIS A 194 6.47 10.75 26.58
C HIS A 194 6.05 9.97 27.84
N GLU A 195 6.46 10.44 29.02
CA GLU A 195 6.30 9.72 30.30
C GLU A 195 4.83 9.39 30.63
N LYS A 196 3.93 10.38 30.47
CA LYS A 196 2.50 10.22 30.76
C LYS A 196 1.73 9.35 29.76
N TYR A 197 1.97 9.53 28.46
CA TYR A 197 1.16 8.92 27.40
C TYR A 197 1.80 7.68 26.77
N ALA A 198 3.06 7.38 27.12
CA ALA A 198 3.84 6.26 26.58
C ALA A 198 3.93 6.21 25.05
N ILE A 199 3.84 7.37 24.38
CA ILE A 199 3.95 7.51 22.91
C ILE A 199 5.22 8.25 22.51
N PRO A 200 5.82 7.96 21.33
CA PRO A 200 6.94 8.73 20.81
C PRO A 200 6.45 10.05 20.20
N TYR A 201 6.27 11.06 21.05
CA TYR A 201 5.54 12.28 20.68
C TYR A 201 6.23 13.09 19.57
N TRP A 202 7.56 13.16 19.57
CA TRP A 202 8.31 13.85 18.52
C TRP A 202 8.14 13.16 17.17
N ALA A 203 8.19 11.82 17.16
CA ALA A 203 7.92 11.06 15.94
C ALA A 203 6.50 11.32 15.42
N LEU A 204 5.51 11.44 16.30
CA LEU A 204 4.13 11.71 15.93
C LEU A 204 3.99 13.10 15.28
N ILE A 205 4.54 14.13 15.93
CA ILE A 205 4.51 15.51 15.42
C ILE A 205 5.23 15.60 14.08
N THR A 206 6.44 15.04 13.98
CA THR A 206 7.23 15.07 12.75
C THR A 206 6.53 14.33 11.62
N PHE A 207 5.98 13.14 11.88
CA PHE A 207 5.22 12.39 10.88
C PHE A 207 4.00 13.17 10.40
N GLY A 208 3.24 13.77 11.33
CA GLY A 208 2.06 14.58 11.01
C GLY A 208 2.40 15.81 10.18
N ILE A 209 3.43 16.58 10.56
CA ILE A 209 3.85 17.78 9.82
C ILE A 209 4.33 17.41 8.41
N ILE A 210 5.17 16.38 8.27
CA ILE A 210 5.63 15.92 6.96
C ILE A 210 4.43 15.46 6.11
N GLY A 211 3.50 14.71 6.71
CA GLY A 211 2.27 14.27 6.04
C GLY A 211 1.42 15.43 5.55
N ILE A 212 1.23 16.48 6.37
CA ILE A 212 0.50 17.69 5.98
C ILE A 212 1.22 18.43 4.85
N LEU A 213 2.54 18.64 4.97
CA LEU A 213 3.32 19.32 3.95
C LEU A 213 3.27 18.59 2.61
N LEU A 214 3.45 17.27 2.63
CA LEU A 214 3.35 16.46 1.41
C LEU A 214 1.94 16.52 0.84
N ALA A 215 0.90 16.33 1.66
CA ALA A 215 -0.48 16.42 1.19
C ALA A 215 -0.80 17.78 0.54
N LEU A 216 -0.32 18.90 1.12
CA LEU A 216 -0.52 20.24 0.57
C LEU A 216 0.32 20.49 -0.70
N LEU A 217 1.55 19.97 -0.77
CA LEU A 217 2.46 20.14 -1.90
C LEU A 217 2.04 19.31 -3.12
N THR A 218 1.64 18.06 -2.90
CA THR A 218 1.37 17.10 -3.99
C THR A 218 -0.09 17.06 -4.41
N ALA A 219 -1.00 17.62 -3.60
CA ALA A 219 -2.43 17.63 -3.90
C ALA A 219 -3.09 19.00 -3.65
N PRO A 220 -2.82 20.03 -4.48
CA PRO A 220 -3.71 21.18 -4.54
C PRO A 220 -5.11 20.68 -4.93
N ILE A 221 -6.13 20.94 -4.11
CA ILE A 221 -7.51 20.53 -4.38
C ILE A 221 -7.90 21.08 -5.76
N PRO A 222 -8.28 20.22 -6.73
CA PRO A 222 -8.89 18.89 -6.58
C PRO A 222 -8.02 17.65 -6.97
N SER A 223 -6.68 17.71 -6.96
CA SER A 223 -5.81 16.64 -7.52
C SER A 223 -5.48 15.45 -6.59
N ILE A 224 -6.23 15.21 -5.51
CA ILE A 224 -5.91 14.15 -4.52
C ILE A 224 -5.84 12.72 -5.10
N TYR A 225 -6.51 12.46 -6.22
CA TYR A 225 -6.47 11.17 -6.89
C TYR A 225 -5.09 10.83 -7.48
N GLY A 226 -4.32 11.83 -7.92
CA GLY A 226 -2.94 11.60 -8.38
C GLY A 226 -2.04 11.16 -7.22
N LEU A 227 -2.21 11.76 -6.04
CA LEU A 227 -1.48 11.38 -4.83
C LEU A 227 -1.77 9.94 -4.40
N ILE A 228 -3.00 9.45 -4.61
CA ILE A 228 -3.37 8.07 -4.29
C ILE A 228 -2.54 7.08 -5.11
N ASP A 229 -2.51 7.26 -6.44
CA ASP A 229 -1.77 6.38 -7.34
C ASP A 229 -0.26 6.44 -7.05
N ASP A 230 0.29 7.66 -6.90
CA ASP A 230 1.71 7.87 -6.60
C ASP A 230 2.12 7.24 -5.25
N ALA A 231 1.29 7.34 -4.21
CA ALA A 231 1.55 6.77 -2.89
C ALA A 231 1.57 5.24 -2.91
N VAL A 232 0.72 4.60 -3.73
CA VAL A 232 0.76 3.15 -3.95
C VAL A 232 2.10 2.76 -4.54
N VAL A 233 2.50 3.40 -5.64
CA VAL A 233 3.75 3.04 -6.32
C VAL A 233 4.95 3.23 -5.39
N ALA A 234 5.06 4.39 -4.74
CA ALA A 234 6.15 4.68 -3.82
C ALA A 234 6.21 3.68 -2.65
N GLY A 235 5.05 3.28 -2.11
CA GLY A 235 4.96 2.25 -1.08
C GLY A 235 5.45 0.88 -1.55
N TYR A 236 5.04 0.43 -2.73
CA TYR A 236 5.46 -0.86 -3.29
C TYR A 236 6.93 -0.86 -3.71
N LEU A 237 7.46 0.27 -4.20
CA LEU A 237 8.90 0.45 -4.38
C LEU A 237 9.63 0.20 -3.06
N GLY A 238 9.23 0.86 -1.97
CA GLY A 238 9.79 0.59 -0.64
C GLY A 238 9.73 -0.90 -0.27
N PHE A 239 8.61 -1.56 -0.54
CA PHE A 239 8.40 -2.98 -0.23
C PHE A 239 9.22 -3.96 -1.06
N LEU A 240 9.68 -3.61 -2.26
CA LEU A 240 10.58 -4.46 -3.04
C LEU A 240 11.87 -4.81 -2.28
N THR A 241 12.31 -3.94 -1.38
CA THR A 241 13.49 -4.19 -0.56
C THR A 241 13.25 -5.22 0.55
N ASN A 242 12.01 -5.41 1.02
CA ASN A 242 11.70 -6.24 2.18
C ASN A 242 12.00 -7.74 1.96
N PRO A 243 11.59 -8.37 0.85
CA PRO A 243 11.94 -9.76 0.57
C PRO A 243 13.44 -10.02 0.49
N VAL A 244 14.19 -9.08 -0.08
CA VAL A 244 15.66 -9.16 -0.19
C VAL A 244 16.27 -9.04 1.21
N ALA A 245 15.88 -8.01 1.97
CA ALA A 245 16.32 -7.80 3.34
C ALA A 245 16.02 -9.01 4.25
N MET A 246 14.87 -9.65 4.10
CA MET A 246 14.53 -10.86 4.86
C MET A 246 15.56 -11.99 4.62
N ILE A 247 15.94 -12.25 3.37
CA ILE A 247 16.90 -13.32 3.06
C ILE A 247 18.31 -12.95 3.52
N VAL A 248 18.73 -11.70 3.33
CA VAL A 248 20.01 -11.20 3.81
C VAL A 248 20.10 -11.32 5.34
N ASN A 249 19.06 -10.89 6.07
CA ASN A 249 18.99 -11.02 7.54
C ASN A 249 19.08 -12.49 8.00
N ARG A 250 18.47 -13.43 7.26
CA ARG A 250 18.60 -14.87 7.55
C ARG A 250 20.02 -15.38 7.35
N ARG A 251 20.70 -14.96 6.26
CA ARG A 251 22.10 -15.32 5.99
C ARG A 251 23.04 -14.79 7.07
N GLN A 252 22.75 -13.59 7.56
CA GLN A 252 23.49 -12.94 8.64
C GLN A 252 23.24 -13.54 10.03
N GLY A 253 22.30 -14.48 10.16
CA GLY A 253 21.96 -15.10 11.44
C GLY A 253 21.27 -14.15 12.42
N VAL A 254 20.61 -13.09 11.93
CA VAL A 254 19.85 -12.17 12.79
C VAL A 254 18.80 -12.97 13.57
N PRO A 255 18.79 -12.88 14.91
CA PRO A 255 17.79 -13.57 15.72
C PRO A 255 16.42 -12.95 15.42
N VAL A 256 15.48 -13.77 14.97
CA VAL A 256 14.10 -13.34 14.70
C VAL A 256 13.17 -14.11 15.61
N ARG A 257 12.14 -13.43 16.12
CA ARG A 257 11.09 -14.07 16.92
C ARG A 257 10.33 -15.10 16.07
N PHE A 258 9.94 -14.70 14.86
CA PHE A 258 9.22 -15.56 13.92
C PHE A 258 10.03 -15.80 12.63
N ARG A 259 10.09 -17.05 12.18
CA ARG A 259 10.69 -17.44 10.89
C ARG A 259 9.59 -17.89 9.93
N LEU A 260 9.34 -17.10 8.89
CA LEU A 260 8.40 -17.47 7.84
C LEU A 260 8.91 -18.73 7.10
N PRO A 261 8.10 -19.81 7.00
CA PRO A 261 8.47 -20.99 6.21
C PRO A 261 8.62 -20.62 4.73
N GLY A 262 9.42 -21.36 3.97
CA GLY A 262 9.56 -21.11 2.52
C GLY A 262 10.23 -19.77 2.14
N GLY A 263 11.07 -19.22 3.02
CA GLY A 263 11.60 -17.84 2.92
C GLY A 263 12.03 -17.38 1.53
N PHE A 264 12.89 -18.13 0.82
CA PHE A 264 13.35 -17.74 -0.51
C PHE A 264 12.20 -17.67 -1.53
N TRP A 265 11.36 -18.71 -1.58
CA TRP A 265 10.26 -18.79 -2.55
C TRP A 265 9.15 -17.79 -2.25
N ILE A 266 8.76 -17.63 -0.98
CA ILE A 266 7.77 -16.62 -0.59
C ILE A 266 8.34 -15.22 -0.83
N GLY A 267 9.61 -14.99 -0.53
CA GLY A 267 10.28 -13.73 -0.81
C GLY A 267 10.30 -13.41 -2.30
N LEU A 268 10.59 -14.41 -3.15
CA LEU A 268 10.59 -14.25 -4.60
C LEU A 268 9.18 -13.91 -5.13
N ILE A 269 8.14 -14.64 -4.69
CA ILE A 269 6.76 -14.37 -5.07
C ILE A 269 6.34 -12.96 -4.63
N ALA A 270 6.70 -12.55 -3.41
CA ALA A 270 6.43 -11.21 -2.91
C ALA A 270 7.15 -10.14 -3.74
N PHE A 271 8.40 -10.38 -4.14
CA PHE A 271 9.17 -9.45 -4.97
C PHE A 271 8.56 -9.31 -6.37
N ILE A 272 8.18 -10.43 -7.01
CA ILE A 272 7.49 -10.42 -8.31
C ILE A 272 6.14 -9.70 -8.19
N GLY A 273 5.35 -10.01 -7.17
CA GLY A 273 4.05 -9.39 -6.93
C GLY A 273 4.15 -7.88 -6.75
N ALA A 274 5.06 -7.41 -5.89
CA ALA A 274 5.31 -5.97 -5.71
C ALA A 274 5.79 -5.30 -7.00
N SER A 275 6.63 -6.01 -7.79
CA SER A 275 7.11 -5.52 -9.09
C SER A 275 5.98 -5.35 -10.08
N TYR A 276 5.02 -6.28 -10.10
CA TYR A 276 3.83 -6.15 -10.92
C TYR A 276 2.93 -5.01 -10.51
N ILE A 277 2.75 -4.76 -9.20
CA ILE A 277 1.95 -3.60 -8.76
C ILE A 277 2.60 -2.30 -9.22
N THR A 278 3.92 -2.13 -9.02
CA THR A 278 4.65 -0.98 -9.56
C THR A 278 4.50 -0.90 -11.07
N TYR A 279 4.73 -1.99 -11.79
CA TYR A 279 4.65 -2.03 -13.24
C TYR A 279 3.26 -1.66 -13.78
N TRP A 280 2.18 -2.27 -13.28
CA TRP A 280 0.82 -2.00 -13.74
C TRP A 280 0.33 -0.60 -13.42
N SER A 281 0.92 0.07 -12.42
CA SER A 281 0.53 1.44 -12.05
C SER A 281 0.78 2.47 -13.17
N GLY A 282 1.57 2.11 -14.18
CA GLY A 282 1.56 2.82 -15.45
C GLY A 282 2.21 4.21 -15.43
N TRP A 283 1.98 4.94 -16.51
CA TRP A 283 2.46 6.31 -16.69
C TRP A 283 1.37 7.34 -16.38
N PRO A 284 1.70 8.48 -15.74
CA PRO A 284 3.03 8.93 -15.30
C PRO A 284 3.42 8.53 -13.86
N ALA A 285 2.59 7.73 -13.16
CA ALA A 285 2.75 7.44 -11.74
C ALA A 285 4.11 6.81 -11.39
N VAL A 286 4.59 5.83 -12.17
CA VAL A 286 5.87 5.15 -11.91
C VAL A 286 7.08 6.11 -11.97
N PRO A 287 7.28 6.89 -13.05
CA PRO A 287 8.35 7.89 -13.09
C PRO A 287 8.31 8.89 -11.95
N TYR A 288 7.13 9.38 -11.56
CA TYR A 288 7.01 10.34 -10.45
C TYR A 288 7.41 9.70 -9.12
N ALA A 289 6.95 8.48 -8.84
CA ALA A 289 7.35 7.75 -7.65
C ALA A 289 8.86 7.44 -7.63
N VAL A 290 9.43 7.03 -8.76
CA VAL A 290 10.87 6.78 -8.90
C VAL A 290 11.67 8.05 -8.66
N ALA A 291 11.31 9.16 -9.30
CA ALA A 291 11.96 10.46 -9.10
C ALA A 291 11.85 10.93 -7.65
N PHE A 292 10.67 10.79 -7.04
CA PHE A 292 10.44 11.12 -5.64
C PHE A 292 11.34 10.30 -4.71
N VAL A 293 11.40 8.97 -4.89
CA VAL A 293 12.26 8.09 -4.09
C VAL A 293 13.73 8.46 -4.26
N PHE A 294 14.18 8.79 -5.48
CA PHE A 294 15.55 9.25 -5.71
C PHE A 294 15.86 10.57 -5.00
N VAL A 295 15.01 11.57 -5.15
CA VAL A 295 15.18 12.89 -4.50
C VAL A 295 15.16 12.73 -2.98
N ALA A 296 14.18 11.99 -2.44
CA ALA A 296 14.09 11.72 -1.01
C ALA A 296 15.34 10.99 -0.48
N SER A 297 15.83 9.98 -1.21
CA SER A 297 17.04 9.24 -0.85
C SER A 297 18.29 10.12 -0.92
N ALA A 298 18.39 11.02 -1.90
CA ALA A 298 19.51 11.96 -2.04
C ALA A 298 19.52 13.00 -0.90
N ILE A 299 18.36 13.59 -0.59
CA ILE A 299 18.19 14.53 0.53
C ILE A 299 18.55 13.82 1.85
N PHE A 300 18.00 12.63 2.07
CA PHE A 300 18.28 11.84 3.27
C PHE A 300 19.76 11.49 3.37
N GLY A 301 20.37 11.02 2.28
CA GLY A 301 21.80 10.71 2.22
C GLY A 301 22.69 11.93 2.50
N ALA A 302 22.31 13.11 2.01
CA ALA A 302 23.04 14.36 2.24
C ALA A 302 22.93 14.83 3.70
N ILE A 303 21.72 14.83 4.28
CA ILE A 303 21.47 15.26 5.66
C ILE A 303 22.22 14.35 6.66
N TYR A 304 22.11 13.03 6.49
CA TYR A 304 22.69 12.06 7.43
C TYR A 304 24.09 11.58 7.04
N ARG A 305 24.69 12.18 6.01
CA ARG A 305 26.05 11.88 5.53
C ARG A 305 26.28 10.38 5.32
N VAL A 306 25.30 9.68 4.75
CA VAL A 306 25.40 8.25 4.45
C VAL A 306 26.44 8.05 3.35
N ARG A 307 27.63 7.57 3.72
CA ARG A 307 28.77 7.36 2.81
C ARG A 307 29.13 5.90 2.56
N GLN A 308 28.53 4.98 3.29
CA GLN A 308 28.89 3.56 3.24
C GLN A 308 27.87 2.75 2.44
N ASN A 309 28.35 1.67 1.82
CA ASN A 309 27.52 0.63 1.18
C ASN A 309 26.67 1.08 -0.02
N PHE A 310 27.01 2.19 -0.68
CA PHE A 310 26.33 2.62 -1.91
C PHE A 310 26.37 1.54 -3.00
N THR A 311 27.50 0.84 -3.13
CA THR A 311 27.67 -0.27 -4.08
C THR A 311 26.61 -1.36 -3.89
N ASN A 312 26.19 -1.61 -2.64
CA ASN A 312 25.19 -2.62 -2.31
C ASN A 312 23.76 -2.19 -2.66
N ALA A 313 23.53 -0.91 -2.97
CA ALA A 313 22.23 -0.38 -3.37
C ALA A 313 22.09 -0.24 -4.90
N ILE A 314 23.17 -0.41 -5.67
CA ILE A 314 23.19 -0.21 -7.14
C ILE A 314 22.16 -1.10 -7.84
N TRP A 315 22.03 -2.36 -7.43
CA TRP A 315 21.05 -3.29 -8.02
C TRP A 315 19.63 -2.72 -7.97
N TYR A 316 19.26 -2.07 -6.86
CA TYR A 316 17.91 -1.56 -6.64
C TYR A 316 17.66 -0.27 -7.44
N VAL A 317 18.67 0.60 -7.52
CA VAL A 317 18.65 1.79 -8.37
C VAL A 317 18.41 1.40 -9.84
N ILE A 318 19.18 0.43 -10.34
CA ILE A 318 19.03 -0.06 -11.71
C ILE A 318 17.66 -0.74 -11.88
N TYR A 319 17.20 -1.49 -10.88
CA TYR A 319 15.90 -2.15 -10.95
C TYR A 319 14.73 -1.16 -11.09
N MET A 320 14.74 -0.07 -10.33
CA MET A 320 13.72 0.97 -10.44
C MET A 320 13.70 1.62 -11.83
N LEU A 321 14.88 1.87 -12.42
CA LEU A 321 14.98 2.43 -13.78
C LEU A 321 14.51 1.44 -14.83
N ILE A 322 14.82 0.16 -14.68
CA ILE A 322 14.33 -0.91 -15.57
C ILE A 322 12.81 -1.05 -15.45
N LEU A 323 12.25 -1.05 -14.24
CA LEU A 323 10.80 -1.10 -14.05
C LEU A 323 10.12 0.11 -14.70
N MET A 324 10.65 1.32 -14.49
CA MET A 324 10.15 2.53 -15.15
C MET A 324 10.17 2.40 -16.68
N PHE A 325 11.26 1.89 -17.25
CA PHE A 325 11.37 1.63 -18.68
C PHE A 325 10.36 0.56 -19.14
N MET A 326 10.22 -0.54 -18.41
CA MET A 326 9.25 -1.60 -18.71
C MET A 326 7.82 -1.07 -18.71
N THR A 327 7.46 -0.22 -17.73
CA THR A 327 6.15 0.45 -17.69
C THR A 327 5.91 1.30 -18.94
N TYR A 328 6.94 1.86 -19.57
CA TYR A 328 6.81 2.68 -20.79
C TYR A 328 6.48 1.86 -22.03
N ILE A 329 7.13 0.69 -22.16
CA ILE A 329 7.05 -0.16 -23.35
C ILE A 329 6.01 -1.28 -23.24
N GLY A 330 5.46 -1.51 -22.05
CA GLY A 330 4.59 -2.65 -21.75
C GLY A 330 3.10 -2.37 -21.97
N GLN A 331 2.41 -3.30 -22.63
CA GLN A 331 0.97 -3.19 -22.92
C GLN A 331 0.11 -3.25 -21.65
N THR A 332 0.36 -4.19 -20.75
CA THR A 332 -0.45 -4.40 -19.53
C THR A 332 -0.28 -3.31 -18.49
N ALA A 333 0.80 -2.51 -18.58
CA ALA A 333 0.99 -1.29 -17.82
C ALA A 333 0.31 -0.05 -18.44
N GLY A 334 -0.32 -0.19 -19.62
CA GLY A 334 -0.86 0.96 -20.34
C GLY A 334 0.21 1.95 -20.80
N GLY A 335 1.42 1.44 -21.12
CA GLY A 335 2.54 2.27 -21.51
C GLY A 335 2.25 3.15 -22.73
N PRO A 336 2.84 4.36 -22.84
CA PRO A 336 2.61 5.26 -23.97
C PRO A 336 2.99 4.67 -25.32
N THR A 337 3.99 3.77 -25.35
CA THR A 337 4.44 3.09 -26.57
C THR A 337 4.49 1.57 -26.34
N PRO A 338 3.35 0.87 -26.40
CA PRO A 338 3.29 -0.55 -26.05
C PRO A 338 3.92 -1.42 -27.15
N ILE A 339 5.24 -1.49 -27.17
CA ILE A 339 6.04 -2.35 -28.06
C ILE A 339 5.93 -3.81 -27.62
N LEU A 340 6.00 -4.03 -26.31
CA LEU A 340 5.97 -5.36 -25.72
C LEU A 340 4.52 -5.71 -25.36
N LYS A 341 3.96 -6.67 -26.10
CA LYS A 341 2.56 -7.08 -25.98
C LYS A 341 2.38 -8.20 -24.96
N PHE A 342 1.18 -8.28 -24.40
CA PHE A 342 0.76 -9.41 -23.56
C PHE A 342 0.86 -10.73 -24.35
N PRO A 343 1.43 -11.81 -23.78
CA PRO A 343 1.91 -11.99 -22.40
C PRO A 343 3.42 -11.71 -22.19
N TRP A 344 4.14 -11.32 -23.23
CA TRP A 344 5.61 -11.19 -23.21
C TRP A 344 6.11 -10.07 -22.31
N ASP A 345 5.31 -9.02 -22.14
CA ASP A 345 5.60 -7.93 -21.20
C ASP A 345 5.67 -8.43 -19.75
N MET A 346 4.68 -9.20 -19.32
CA MET A 346 4.63 -9.79 -17.98
C MET A 346 5.73 -10.84 -17.75
N VAL A 347 5.99 -11.70 -18.75
CA VAL A 347 7.09 -12.67 -18.69
C VAL A 347 8.43 -11.94 -18.50
N THR A 348 8.65 -10.86 -19.26
CA THR A 348 9.89 -10.08 -19.16
C THR A 348 10.03 -9.43 -17.79
N VAL A 349 8.97 -8.81 -17.24
CA VAL A 349 8.98 -8.26 -15.87
C VAL A 349 9.28 -9.35 -14.84
N THR A 350 8.72 -10.55 -15.00
CA THR A 350 8.99 -11.68 -14.09
C THR A 350 10.45 -12.11 -14.12
N VAL A 351 11.02 -12.29 -15.31
CA VAL A 351 12.42 -12.70 -15.47
C VAL A 351 13.35 -11.65 -14.89
N LEU A 352 13.11 -10.37 -15.18
CA LEU A 352 13.86 -9.26 -14.58
C LEU A 352 13.73 -9.27 -13.05
N ALA A 353 12.52 -9.44 -12.51
CA ALA A 353 12.30 -9.51 -11.07
C ALA A 353 13.09 -10.66 -10.42
N ILE A 354 13.13 -11.84 -11.03
CA ILE A 354 13.92 -12.98 -10.53
C ILE A 354 15.42 -12.65 -10.53
N VAL A 355 15.94 -12.12 -11.63
CA VAL A 355 17.37 -11.76 -11.76
C VAL A 355 17.77 -10.74 -10.71
N PHE A 356 16.98 -9.67 -10.55
CA PHE A 356 17.27 -8.61 -9.59
C PHE A 356 17.04 -9.02 -8.14
N TYR A 357 16.10 -9.91 -7.87
CA TYR A 357 15.93 -10.49 -6.54
C TYR A 357 17.19 -11.25 -6.11
N ILE A 358 17.73 -12.08 -7.02
CA ILE A 358 18.98 -12.83 -6.79
C ILE A 358 20.16 -11.86 -6.63
N TRP A 359 20.30 -10.87 -7.52
CA TRP A 359 21.36 -9.87 -7.42
C TRP A 359 21.30 -9.07 -6.11
N GLY A 360 20.11 -8.66 -5.67
CA GLY A 360 19.92 -7.97 -4.40
C GLY A 360 20.34 -8.82 -3.20
N ILE A 361 20.04 -10.12 -3.23
CA ILE A 361 20.48 -11.06 -2.18
C ILE A 361 22.01 -11.18 -2.13
N TYR A 362 22.68 -11.24 -3.29
CA TYR A 362 24.15 -11.29 -3.35
C TYR A 362 24.82 -9.95 -2.98
N SER A 363 24.12 -8.83 -3.19
CA SER A 363 24.57 -7.50 -2.78
C SER A 363 24.35 -7.21 -1.29
N GLY A 364 23.84 -8.17 -0.52
CA GLY A 364 23.61 -8.03 0.92
C GLY A 364 24.92 -7.84 1.70
N LEU A 365 24.83 -7.15 2.84
CA LEU A 365 25.99 -6.93 3.71
C LEU A 365 26.56 -8.27 4.26
N PRO A 366 27.89 -8.37 4.44
CA PRO A 366 28.51 -9.56 5.02
C PRO A 366 28.08 -9.80 6.47
N ASN A 367 28.34 -11.02 6.99
CA ASN A 367 27.91 -11.46 8.31
C ASN A 367 28.26 -10.47 9.43
N ILE A 368 27.28 -10.21 10.31
CA ILE A 368 27.37 -9.32 11.48
C ILE A 368 28.54 -9.67 12.40
N ARG A 369 28.98 -10.94 12.43
CA ARG A 369 30.15 -11.40 13.20
C ARG A 369 31.46 -10.67 12.87
N ASN A 370 31.63 -10.19 11.64
CA ASN A 370 32.86 -9.48 11.24
C ASN A 370 32.77 -7.97 11.49
N THR A 371 31.57 -7.42 11.66
CA THR A 371 31.36 -5.98 11.87
C THR A 371 31.50 -5.59 13.34
N THR A 372 31.23 -6.49 14.28
CA THR A 372 31.47 -6.24 15.71
C THR A 372 32.97 -6.01 15.98
N SER A 373 33.87 -6.71 15.28
CA SER A 373 35.31 -6.45 15.38
C SER A 373 35.74 -5.08 14.85
N GLU A 374 35.08 -4.56 13.80
CA GLU A 374 35.41 -3.23 13.25
C GLU A 374 34.76 -2.07 14.03
N VAL A 375 33.53 -2.25 14.53
CA VAL A 375 32.81 -1.23 15.28
C VAL A 375 33.32 -1.14 16.73
N VAL A 376 33.70 -2.26 17.35
CA VAL A 376 34.31 -2.27 18.70
C VAL A 376 35.73 -1.70 18.67
N ASN A 377 36.55 -2.00 17.64
CA ASN A 377 37.88 -1.38 17.52
C ASN A 377 37.80 0.13 17.25
N ARG A 378 36.76 0.64 16.59
CA ARG A 378 36.60 2.09 16.36
C ARG A 378 36.14 2.88 17.59
N HIS A 379 35.46 2.25 18.55
CA HIS A 379 35.05 2.90 19.80
C HIS A 379 36.07 2.69 20.94
N ALA A 380 37.10 1.86 20.73
CA ALA A 380 38.24 1.74 21.65
C ALA A 380 39.38 2.74 21.34
N LEU A 381 39.24 3.55 20.28
CA LEU A 381 40.24 4.52 19.81
C LEU A 381 39.71 5.97 19.74
N ILE A 382 38.57 6.25 20.37
CA ILE A 382 38.04 7.59 20.66
C ILE A 382 37.67 7.61 22.13
#